data_AF-A0A3M0N286-F1
#
_entry.id   AF-A0A3M0N286-F1
#
_cell.length_a   1.000
_cell.length_b   1.000
_cell.length_c   1.000
_cell.angle_alpha   90.00
_cell.angle_beta   90.00
_cell.angle_gamma   90.00
#
_symmetry.space_group_name_H-M   'P 1'
#
loop_
_entity.id
_entity.type
_entity.pdbx_description
1 polymer ?
#
loop_
_entity_poly.entity_id
_entity_poly.type
_entity_poly.pdbx_seq_one_letter_code
_entity_poly.pdbx_strand_id
1 'polypeptide(L)'
;MSEDILLVGPLAHPALCGVLGVTGLRTTVPGRLLGGARAGIEADGWPQLAKAPAPLDALQVTMTPRLERYAAVMRLPMTAHEGATLLGVRPYSGEDAAEWLGSAWLPDLAAVIAGIILDESEDQPPERIARRLPMIGVWAESRLRAASSGFSGGNVVAPRSNADIRLHARHQPYAGFFTFEEWRLSHRTHAGGFTPELRREGFVMGDAVVVLPWDPVRDRVLVIEQFRLGPAMRHDPQPWMLEAIAGRIDAGETVEEAARREALEEADLQLIRLIPAIHHYPSPGAVTEFLYQFLGIADLPDGCAGIHGLDGEAEDIRGHLLKRSELTAMVLAGQITNGPLAMMALWLEGQAESLRAAGPGFS
;
A
#
# COMPACT_ATOMS: atom_id res chain seq x y z
N MET A 1 26.76 -2.51 -31.89
CA MET A 1 25.50 -2.66 -32.62
C MET A 1 24.41 -2.59 -31.57
N SER A 2 23.43 -1.70 -31.71
CA SER A 2 22.29 -1.65 -30.78
C SER A 2 21.61 -3.02 -30.85
N GLU A 3 21.61 -3.78 -29.75
CA GLU A 3 20.77 -4.98 -29.68
C GLU A 3 19.32 -4.51 -29.68
N ASP A 4 18.56 -4.94 -30.68
CA ASP A 4 17.13 -4.64 -30.75
C ASP A 4 16.41 -5.42 -29.65
N ILE A 5 15.83 -4.67 -28.70
CA ILE A 5 15.08 -5.22 -27.57
C ILE A 5 13.61 -5.24 -27.93
N LEU A 6 12.97 -6.39 -27.71
CA LEU A 6 11.54 -6.56 -27.86
C LEU A 6 10.88 -6.57 -26.49
N LEU A 7 9.91 -5.69 -26.29
CA LEU A 7 9.03 -5.69 -25.14
C LEU A 7 7.69 -6.32 -25.54
N VAL A 8 7.10 -7.11 -24.66
CA VAL A 8 5.77 -7.73 -24.86
C VAL A 8 4.95 -7.63 -23.58
N GLY A 9 3.63 -7.81 -23.71
CA GLY A 9 2.71 -7.86 -22.56
C GLY A 9 2.84 -6.65 -21.63
N PRO A 10 3.03 -6.84 -20.31
CA PRO A 10 3.19 -5.75 -19.34
C PRO A 10 4.24 -4.68 -19.74
N LEU A 11 5.44 -5.07 -20.20
CA LEU A 11 6.50 -4.10 -20.55
C LEU A 11 6.17 -3.26 -21.79
N ALA A 12 5.36 -3.79 -22.71
CA ALA A 12 4.92 -3.08 -23.92
C ALA A 12 3.66 -2.24 -23.68
N HIS A 13 3.12 -2.27 -22.46
CA HIS A 13 1.92 -1.54 -22.10
C HIS A 13 2.19 -0.02 -22.02
N PRO A 14 1.29 0.84 -22.55
CA PRO A 14 1.51 2.29 -22.57
C PRO A 14 1.81 2.92 -21.21
N ALA A 15 1.19 2.43 -20.12
CA ALA A 15 1.42 2.96 -18.77
C ALA A 15 2.89 2.79 -18.33
N LEU A 16 3.47 1.60 -18.51
CA LEU A 16 4.89 1.37 -18.20
C LEU A 16 5.80 2.07 -19.20
N CYS A 17 5.50 1.99 -20.51
CA CYS A 17 6.31 2.65 -21.52
C CYS A 17 6.44 4.17 -21.29
N GLY A 18 5.34 4.83 -20.90
CA GLY A 18 5.31 6.25 -20.59
C GLY A 18 6.25 6.63 -19.45
N VAL A 19 6.23 5.88 -18.34
CA VAL A 19 7.09 6.15 -17.18
C VAL A 19 8.56 5.81 -17.46
N LEU A 20 8.81 4.71 -18.17
CA LEU A 20 10.15 4.29 -18.58
C LEU A 20 10.75 5.23 -19.64
N GLY A 21 9.92 6.04 -20.32
CA GLY A 21 10.35 6.94 -21.39
C GLY A 21 10.76 6.18 -22.65
N VAL A 22 10.17 5.02 -22.90
CA VAL A 22 10.48 4.17 -24.06
C VAL A 22 9.42 4.35 -25.15
N THR A 23 9.90 4.53 -26.37
CA THR A 23 9.08 4.55 -27.59
C THR A 23 9.74 3.64 -28.61
N GLY A 24 8.94 3.06 -29.51
CA GLY A 24 9.44 2.01 -30.38
C GLY A 24 8.51 1.71 -31.55
N LEU A 25 8.97 0.83 -32.44
CA LEU A 25 8.19 0.34 -33.56
C LEU A 25 7.29 -0.81 -33.08
N ARG A 26 5.98 -0.72 -33.35
CA ARG A 26 5.04 -1.82 -33.09
C ARG A 26 5.34 -2.97 -34.06
N THR A 27 5.47 -4.18 -33.52
CA THR A 27 5.76 -5.40 -34.26
C THR A 27 5.00 -6.57 -33.62
N THR A 28 5.19 -7.79 -34.12
CA THR A 28 4.59 -9.00 -33.56
C THR A 28 5.63 -10.10 -33.43
N VAL A 29 5.52 -10.92 -32.39
CA VAL A 29 6.30 -12.15 -32.21
C VAL A 29 5.38 -13.37 -32.10
N PRO A 30 5.78 -14.55 -32.57
CA PRO A 30 4.97 -15.76 -32.39
C PRO A 30 5.00 -16.21 -30.92
N GLY A 31 3.84 -16.35 -30.30
CA GLY A 31 3.73 -16.90 -28.96
C GLY A 31 2.48 -16.49 -28.21
N ARG A 32 2.37 -16.99 -26.97
CA ARG A 32 1.37 -16.53 -26.01
C ARG A 32 2.02 -16.36 -24.64
N LEU A 33 1.51 -15.40 -23.87
CA LEU A 33 1.99 -15.14 -22.52
C LEU A 33 1.15 -15.91 -21.49
N LEU A 34 1.83 -16.45 -20.47
CA LEU A 34 1.22 -17.15 -19.35
C LEU A 34 1.67 -16.52 -18.02
N GLY A 35 0.78 -16.45 -17.04
CA GLY A 35 1.02 -15.78 -15.76
C GLY A 35 1.11 -14.27 -15.92
N GLY A 36 1.93 -13.60 -15.10
CA GLY A 36 2.23 -12.17 -15.26
C GLY A 36 1.33 -11.19 -14.50
N ALA A 37 0.39 -11.66 -13.68
CA ALA A 37 -0.54 -10.80 -12.93
C ALA A 37 0.17 -9.86 -11.94
N ARG A 38 1.37 -10.25 -11.48
CA ARG A 38 2.22 -9.47 -10.54
C ARG A 38 3.41 -8.79 -11.24
N ALA A 39 3.41 -8.74 -12.57
CA ALA A 39 4.49 -8.12 -13.35
C ALA A 39 4.63 -6.63 -13.00
N GLY A 40 5.85 -6.19 -12.71
CA GLY A 40 6.12 -4.81 -12.30
C GLY A 40 5.72 -4.49 -10.86
N ILE A 41 5.22 -5.47 -10.09
CA ILE A 41 4.97 -5.38 -8.65
C ILE A 41 6.02 -6.22 -7.91
N GLU A 42 6.14 -7.49 -8.31
CA GLU A 42 7.14 -8.43 -7.82
C GLU A 42 8.25 -8.60 -8.85
N ALA A 43 9.49 -8.75 -8.39
CA ALA A 43 10.65 -8.89 -9.27
C ALA A 43 10.56 -10.15 -10.17
N ASP A 44 9.92 -11.21 -9.69
CA ASP A 44 9.70 -12.47 -10.40
C ASP A 44 8.25 -12.66 -10.88
N GLY A 45 7.43 -11.60 -10.79
CA GLY A 45 6.03 -11.59 -11.23
C GLY A 45 5.83 -11.58 -12.75
N TRP A 46 6.90 -11.62 -13.55
CA TRP A 46 6.87 -11.47 -15.01
C TRP A 46 6.35 -12.72 -15.74
N PRO A 47 5.65 -12.54 -16.88
CA PRO A 47 5.03 -13.64 -17.60
C PRO A 47 6.06 -14.59 -18.24
N GLN A 48 5.60 -15.80 -18.53
CA GLN A 48 6.33 -16.77 -19.33
C GLN A 48 5.86 -16.71 -20.79
N LEU A 49 6.77 -16.95 -21.74
CA LEU A 49 6.46 -17.05 -23.16
C LEU A 49 6.36 -18.52 -23.58
N ALA A 50 5.15 -18.95 -23.93
CA ALA A 50 4.91 -20.25 -24.55
C ALA A 50 4.88 -20.14 -26.08
N LYS A 51 5.50 -21.12 -26.76
CA LYS A 51 5.46 -21.20 -28.23
C LYS A 51 4.02 -21.42 -28.69
N ALA A 52 3.54 -20.52 -29.54
CA ALA A 52 2.25 -20.62 -30.20
C ALA A 52 2.34 -19.91 -31.56
N PRO A 53 1.56 -20.34 -32.57
CA PRO A 53 1.53 -19.67 -33.88
C PRO A 53 0.77 -18.33 -33.84
N ALA A 54 0.02 -18.05 -32.78
CA ALA A 54 -0.69 -16.79 -32.62
C ALA A 54 0.30 -15.62 -32.52
N PRO A 55 0.05 -14.49 -33.20
CA PRO A 55 0.87 -13.30 -33.08
C PRO A 55 0.62 -12.61 -31.72
N LEU A 56 1.70 -12.31 -31.03
CA LEU A 56 1.72 -11.52 -29.80
C LEU A 56 2.25 -10.12 -30.12
N ASP A 57 1.53 -9.10 -29.67
CA ASP A 57 1.95 -7.70 -29.84
C ASP A 57 3.27 -7.44 -29.11
N ALA A 58 4.19 -6.80 -29.83
CA ALA A 58 5.51 -6.44 -29.37
C ALA A 58 5.85 -4.98 -29.68
N LEU A 59 6.78 -4.43 -28.91
CA LEU A 59 7.35 -3.11 -29.14
C LEU A 59 8.87 -3.26 -29.26
N GLN A 60 9.41 -2.94 -30.43
CA GLN A 60 10.84 -2.91 -30.69
C GLN A 60 11.41 -1.57 -30.21
N VAL A 61 12.31 -1.62 -29.23
CA VAL A 61 12.90 -0.45 -28.58
C VAL A 61 14.42 -0.56 -28.53
N THR A 62 15.06 0.58 -28.25
CA THR A 62 16.47 0.63 -27.88
C THR A 62 16.61 0.61 -26.35
N MET A 63 17.63 -0.07 -25.83
CA MET A 63 17.94 -0.02 -24.40
C MET A 63 18.34 1.40 -23.98
N THR A 64 17.55 2.02 -23.10
CA THR A 64 17.85 3.33 -22.50
C THR A 64 18.40 3.13 -21.08
N PRO A 65 19.14 4.09 -20.51
CA PRO A 65 19.59 3.99 -19.11
C PRO A 65 18.44 3.81 -18.10
N ARG A 66 17.26 4.41 -18.38
CA ARG A 66 16.05 4.23 -17.56
C ARG A 66 15.53 2.80 -17.64
N LEU A 67 15.44 2.24 -18.85
CA LEU A 67 15.00 0.85 -19.05
C LEU A 67 15.99 -0.14 -18.44
N GLU A 68 17.29 0.09 -18.60
CA GLU A 68 18.36 -0.73 -18.02
C GLU A 68 18.32 -0.72 -16.50
N ARG A 69 18.16 0.46 -15.87
CA ARG A 69 18.02 0.58 -14.42
C ARG A 69 16.78 -0.17 -13.91
N TYR A 70 15.63 0.04 -14.56
CA TYR A 70 14.40 -0.68 -14.20
C TYR A 70 14.58 -2.19 -14.37
N ALA A 71 15.22 -2.62 -15.46
CA ALA A 71 15.49 -4.02 -15.74
C ALA A 71 16.37 -4.67 -14.66
N ALA A 72 17.40 -3.97 -14.21
CA ALA A 72 18.28 -4.45 -13.15
C ALA A 72 17.54 -4.59 -11.81
N VAL A 73 16.74 -3.59 -11.41
CA VAL A 73 15.97 -3.63 -10.15
C VAL A 73 14.92 -4.74 -10.18
N MET A 74 14.20 -4.86 -11.30
CA MET A 74 13.16 -5.87 -11.48
C MET A 74 13.71 -7.24 -11.89
N ARG A 75 15.04 -7.41 -11.99
CA ARG A 75 15.70 -8.68 -12.38
C ARG A 75 15.11 -9.26 -13.68
N LEU A 76 14.86 -8.40 -14.67
CA LEU A 76 14.23 -8.81 -15.91
C LEU A 76 15.12 -9.78 -16.69
N PRO A 77 14.61 -10.97 -17.08
CA PRO A 77 15.36 -11.87 -17.94
C PRO A 77 15.51 -11.26 -19.34
N MET A 78 16.67 -11.52 -19.95
CA MET A 78 16.93 -11.28 -21.36
C MET A 78 16.94 -12.64 -22.07
N THR A 79 15.95 -12.87 -22.93
CA THR A 79 15.72 -14.16 -23.60
C THR A 79 15.93 -13.99 -25.11
N ALA A 80 16.83 -14.76 -25.71
CA ALA A 80 17.04 -14.76 -27.15
C ALA A 80 15.79 -15.26 -27.89
N HIS A 81 15.38 -14.55 -28.94
CA HIS A 81 14.19 -14.87 -29.73
C HIS A 81 14.36 -14.45 -31.20
N GLU A 82 14.48 -15.43 -32.09
CA GLU A 82 14.45 -15.25 -33.57
C GLU A 82 15.30 -14.07 -34.11
N GLY A 83 16.50 -13.86 -33.56
CA GLY A 83 17.42 -12.79 -33.99
C GLY A 83 17.26 -11.46 -33.26
N ALA A 84 16.37 -11.39 -32.26
CA ALA A 84 16.22 -10.29 -31.32
C ALA A 84 16.31 -10.77 -29.87
N THR A 85 16.26 -9.84 -28.92
CA THR A 85 16.26 -10.15 -27.48
C THR A 85 14.94 -9.69 -26.85
N LEU A 86 14.19 -10.61 -26.26
CA LEU A 86 13.02 -10.28 -25.46
C LEU A 86 13.44 -9.94 -24.03
N LEU A 87 12.93 -8.82 -23.52
CA LEU A 87 13.13 -8.41 -22.13
C LEU A 87 11.90 -8.76 -21.28
N GLY A 88 12.11 -9.20 -20.04
CA GLY A 88 11.03 -9.34 -19.05
C GLY A 88 10.06 -10.48 -19.32
N VAL A 89 10.48 -11.49 -20.08
CA VAL A 89 9.74 -12.74 -20.25
C VAL A 89 10.64 -13.93 -19.98
N ARG A 90 10.11 -14.89 -19.22
CA ARG A 90 10.79 -16.15 -18.92
C ARG A 90 10.45 -17.20 -19.97
N PRO A 91 11.37 -18.15 -20.28
CA PRO A 91 11.01 -19.35 -21.02
C PRO A 91 9.91 -20.13 -20.30
N TYR A 92 9.00 -20.74 -21.06
CA TYR A 92 7.94 -21.59 -20.50
C TYR A 92 8.53 -22.81 -19.77
N SER A 93 8.15 -23.01 -18.50
CA SER A 93 8.65 -24.11 -17.64
C SER A 93 7.87 -25.42 -17.77
N GLY A 94 6.72 -25.44 -18.47
CA GLY A 94 5.84 -26.61 -18.52
C GLY A 94 4.79 -26.67 -17.40
N GLU A 95 4.76 -25.67 -16.52
CA GLU A 95 3.78 -25.55 -15.44
C GLU A 95 2.42 -25.04 -15.94
N ASP A 96 1.34 -25.44 -15.26
CA ASP A 96 -0.02 -24.93 -15.50
C ASP A 96 -0.13 -23.49 -14.95
N ALA A 97 0.35 -22.53 -15.74
CA ALA A 97 0.09 -21.12 -15.51
C ALA A 97 -1.14 -20.68 -16.32
N ALA A 98 -2.05 -19.92 -15.69
CA ALA A 98 -3.18 -19.30 -16.38
C ALA A 98 -2.69 -18.42 -17.54
N GLU A 99 -3.50 -18.32 -18.59
CA GLU A 99 -3.20 -17.42 -19.71
C GLU A 99 -3.11 -15.96 -19.21
N TRP A 100 -2.14 -15.20 -19.72
CA TRP A 100 -2.04 -13.79 -19.38
C TRP A 100 -3.26 -13.05 -19.93
N LEU A 101 -4.02 -12.46 -19.02
CA LEU A 101 -5.15 -11.60 -19.35
C LEU A 101 -4.83 -10.19 -18.85
N GLY A 102 -4.71 -9.23 -19.77
CA GLY A 102 -4.39 -7.85 -19.42
C GLY A 102 -5.35 -7.22 -18.41
N SER A 103 -6.59 -7.71 -18.32
CA SER A 103 -7.59 -7.27 -17.35
C SER A 103 -7.31 -7.68 -15.90
N ALA A 104 -6.47 -8.70 -15.68
CA ALA A 104 -6.10 -9.19 -14.35
C ALA A 104 -4.78 -8.56 -13.84
N TRP A 105 -4.12 -7.74 -14.66
CA TRP A 105 -2.88 -7.06 -14.32
C TRP A 105 -3.16 -5.61 -13.89
N LEU A 106 -2.31 -5.07 -13.00
CA LEU A 106 -2.48 -3.74 -12.40
C LEU A 106 -1.49 -2.72 -13.05
N PRO A 107 -1.82 -2.13 -14.22
CA PRO A 107 -0.89 -1.27 -14.97
C PRO A 107 -0.51 0.01 -14.24
N ASP A 108 -1.45 0.64 -13.53
CA ASP A 108 -1.22 1.91 -12.84
C ASP A 108 -0.29 1.73 -11.64
N LEU A 109 -0.49 0.66 -10.86
CA LEU A 109 0.40 0.28 -9.77
C LEU A 109 1.82 0.01 -10.28
N ALA A 110 1.96 -0.82 -11.32
CA ALA A 110 3.26 -1.11 -11.92
C ALA A 110 3.96 0.16 -12.45
N ALA A 111 3.20 1.10 -13.01
CA ALA A 111 3.72 2.38 -13.49
C ALA A 111 4.20 3.28 -12.34
N VAL A 112 3.47 3.37 -11.22
CA VAL A 112 3.90 4.14 -10.04
C VAL A 112 5.14 3.52 -9.40
N ILE A 113 5.21 2.18 -9.30
CA ILE A 113 6.40 1.45 -8.83
C ILE A 113 7.61 1.77 -9.70
N ALA A 114 7.46 1.69 -11.03
CA ALA A 114 8.51 2.06 -11.98
C ALA A 114 8.95 3.53 -11.77
N GLY A 115 8.00 4.42 -11.53
CA GLY A 115 8.28 5.82 -11.21
C GLY A 115 9.15 5.95 -9.97
N ILE A 116 8.78 5.31 -8.85
CA ILE A 116 9.56 5.34 -7.60
C ILE A 116 10.97 4.79 -7.81
N ILE A 117 11.13 3.67 -8.53
CA ILE A 117 12.45 3.08 -8.84
C ILE A 117 13.35 4.05 -9.59
N LEU A 118 12.81 4.76 -10.58
CA LEU A 118 13.56 5.70 -11.41
C LEU A 118 13.83 7.03 -10.70
N ASP A 119 13.07 7.32 -9.66
CA ASP A 119 13.16 8.49 -8.79
C ASP A 119 14.23 8.34 -7.69
N GLU A 120 14.65 7.11 -7.39
CA GLU A 120 15.74 6.82 -6.46
C GLU A 120 17.08 7.30 -7.03
N SER A 121 17.98 7.79 -6.17
CA SER A 121 19.29 8.33 -6.55
C SER A 121 20.06 7.38 -7.48
N GLU A 122 20.68 7.93 -8.53
CA GLU A 122 21.47 7.15 -9.49
C GLU A 122 22.60 6.36 -8.83
N ASP A 123 23.15 6.86 -7.72
CA ASP A 123 24.22 6.21 -6.94
C ASP A 123 23.72 5.00 -6.13
N GLN A 124 22.40 4.82 -5.97
CA GLN A 124 21.86 3.65 -5.28
C GLN A 124 21.95 2.41 -6.19
N PRO A 125 22.62 1.34 -5.74
CA PRO A 125 22.71 0.09 -6.50
C PRO A 125 21.32 -0.53 -6.72
N PRO A 126 21.03 -1.08 -7.92
CA PRO A 126 19.75 -1.71 -8.21
C PRO A 126 19.33 -2.78 -7.20
N GLU A 127 20.28 -3.55 -6.66
CA GLU A 127 20.03 -4.63 -5.70
C GLU A 127 19.50 -4.08 -4.37
N ARG A 128 19.92 -2.87 -3.98
CA ARG A 128 19.44 -2.21 -2.76
C ARG A 128 18.01 -1.72 -2.92
N ILE A 129 17.66 -1.21 -4.10
CA ILE A 129 16.28 -0.82 -4.44
C ILE A 129 15.41 -2.07 -4.54
N ALA A 130 15.91 -3.14 -5.17
CA ALA A 130 15.21 -4.41 -5.33
C ALA A 130 14.78 -5.03 -3.99
N ARG A 131 15.62 -4.93 -2.95
CA ARG A 131 15.29 -5.38 -1.58
C ARG A 131 14.11 -4.62 -0.95
N ARG A 132 13.81 -3.41 -1.44
CA ARG A 132 12.72 -2.55 -0.96
C ARG A 132 11.45 -2.69 -1.82
N LEU A 133 11.45 -3.51 -2.88
CA LEU A 133 10.28 -3.66 -3.76
C LEU A 133 8.95 -3.91 -3.03
N PRO A 134 8.89 -4.77 -1.98
CA PRO A 134 7.65 -4.94 -1.22
C PRO A 134 7.12 -3.61 -0.66
N MET A 135 7.98 -2.83 0.01
CA MET A 135 7.61 -1.52 0.56
C MET A 135 7.37 -0.46 -0.52
N ILE A 136 8.11 -0.48 -1.63
CA ILE A 136 7.87 0.39 -2.78
C ILE A 136 6.46 0.15 -3.35
N GLY A 137 6.03 -1.12 -3.44
CA GLY A 137 4.68 -1.48 -3.85
C GLY A 137 3.62 -0.88 -2.93
N VAL A 138 3.82 -0.98 -1.60
CA VAL A 138 2.92 -0.36 -0.62
C VAL A 138 2.88 1.17 -0.78
N TRP A 139 4.03 1.83 -0.92
CA TRP A 139 4.08 3.29 -1.12
C TRP A 139 3.41 3.71 -2.43
N ALA A 140 3.58 2.92 -3.49
CA ALA A 140 2.95 3.17 -4.78
C ALA A 140 1.42 3.09 -4.67
N GLU A 141 0.91 2.05 -4.01
CA GLU A 141 -0.53 1.90 -3.75
C GLU A 141 -1.08 3.05 -2.90
N SER A 142 -0.32 3.48 -1.88
CA SER A 142 -0.70 4.61 -1.03
C SER A 142 -0.79 5.93 -1.81
N ARG A 143 0.12 6.14 -2.78
CA ARG A 143 0.04 7.30 -3.69
C ARG A 143 -1.18 7.24 -4.61
N LEU A 144 -1.53 6.06 -5.12
CA LEU A 144 -2.72 5.87 -5.95
C LEU A 144 -4.00 6.18 -5.16
N ARG A 145 -4.13 5.64 -3.96
CA ARG A 145 -5.24 5.94 -3.05
C ARG A 145 -5.32 7.43 -2.75
N ALA A 146 -4.20 8.06 -2.36
CA ALA A 146 -4.15 9.49 -2.08
C ALA A 146 -4.56 10.35 -3.28
N ALA A 147 -4.19 9.96 -4.51
CA ALA A 147 -4.59 10.66 -5.73
C ALA A 147 -6.10 10.55 -6.02
N SER A 148 -6.76 9.50 -5.52
CA SER A 148 -8.21 9.31 -5.62
C SER A 148 -9.02 9.92 -4.46
N SER A 149 -8.33 10.41 -3.41
CA SER A 149 -8.97 10.95 -2.22
C SER A 149 -9.70 12.28 -2.47
N GLY A 150 -10.81 12.46 -1.76
CA GLY A 150 -11.54 13.73 -1.72
C GLY A 150 -10.77 14.83 -0.99
N PHE A 151 -11.14 16.09 -1.26
CA PHE A 151 -10.54 17.24 -0.58
C PHE A 151 -10.93 17.27 0.90
N SER A 152 -9.94 17.46 1.78
CA SER A 152 -10.16 17.73 3.20
C SER A 152 -10.43 19.21 3.45
N GLY A 153 -11.21 19.51 4.49
CA GLY A 153 -11.56 20.88 4.91
C GLY A 153 -12.93 21.38 4.44
N GLY A 154 -13.71 20.53 3.76
CA GLY A 154 -15.08 20.85 3.33
C GLY A 154 -15.16 22.18 2.58
N ASN A 155 -16.16 23.01 2.93
CA ASN A 155 -16.31 24.34 2.35
C ASN A 155 -15.43 25.42 3.04
N VAL A 156 -14.60 25.04 4.02
CA VAL A 156 -13.76 25.98 4.78
C VAL A 156 -12.41 26.20 4.10
N VAL A 157 -11.85 25.13 3.51
CA VAL A 157 -10.55 25.17 2.85
C VAL A 157 -10.73 25.15 1.33
N ALA A 158 -10.30 26.22 0.66
CA ALA A 158 -10.33 26.25 -0.81
C ALA A 158 -9.38 25.18 -1.40
N PRO A 159 -9.78 24.50 -2.49
CA PRO A 159 -8.92 23.54 -3.18
C PRO A 159 -7.59 24.16 -3.61
N ARG A 160 -6.51 23.42 -3.42
CA ARG A 160 -5.15 23.75 -3.88
C ARG A 160 -4.64 22.66 -4.80
N SER A 161 -3.63 22.98 -5.60
CA SER A 161 -3.03 22.04 -6.55
C SER A 161 -1.56 21.81 -6.24
N ASN A 162 -0.96 20.80 -6.88
CA ASN A 162 0.48 20.55 -6.78
C ASN A 162 1.32 21.75 -7.27
N ALA A 163 0.77 22.64 -8.11
CA ALA A 163 1.47 23.87 -8.53
C ALA A 163 1.66 24.88 -7.38
N ASP A 164 0.96 24.69 -6.26
CA ASP A 164 1.11 25.50 -5.05
C ASP A 164 2.27 25.04 -4.15
N ILE A 165 2.96 23.97 -4.55
CA ILE A 165 4.17 23.44 -3.91
C ILE A 165 5.29 23.41 -4.96
N ARG A 166 6.45 23.96 -4.61
CA ARG A 166 7.67 23.90 -5.41
C ARG A 166 8.68 23.05 -4.67
N LEU A 167 8.96 21.86 -5.18
CA LEU A 167 10.02 21.00 -4.67
C LEU A 167 11.35 21.40 -5.31
N HIS A 168 12.31 21.84 -4.49
CA HIS A 168 13.64 22.25 -4.93
C HIS A 168 14.64 21.12 -4.86
N ALA A 169 14.54 20.28 -3.82
CA ALA A 169 15.34 19.07 -3.68
C ALA A 169 14.64 18.03 -2.81
N ARG A 170 14.91 16.75 -3.09
CA ARG A 170 14.53 15.60 -2.25
C ARG A 170 15.79 14.80 -1.92
N HIS A 171 15.97 14.47 -0.66
CA HIS A 171 17.07 13.65 -0.18
C HIS A 171 16.54 12.53 0.72
N GLN A 172 17.13 11.35 0.64
CA GLN A 172 16.75 10.18 1.44
C GLN A 172 17.93 9.75 2.32
N PRO A 173 18.15 10.39 3.48
CA PRO A 173 19.28 10.06 4.34
C PRO A 173 19.20 8.64 4.90
N TYR A 174 17.99 8.06 5.00
CA TYR A 174 17.78 6.68 5.40
C TYR A 174 16.73 6.01 4.51
N ALA A 175 17.08 4.86 3.96
CA ALA A 175 16.25 4.07 3.06
C ALA A 175 16.43 2.58 3.41
N GLY A 176 15.65 2.14 4.41
CA GLY A 176 15.57 0.76 4.90
C GLY A 176 14.17 0.19 4.69
N PHE A 177 13.65 -0.53 5.70
CA PHE A 177 12.26 -0.97 5.74
C PHE A 177 11.31 0.24 5.69
N PHE A 178 11.56 1.21 6.58
CA PHE A 178 11.01 2.55 6.45
C PHE A 178 11.98 3.47 5.69
N THR A 179 11.43 4.52 5.09
CA THR A 179 12.23 5.55 4.43
C THR A 179 12.03 6.88 5.14
N PHE A 180 13.12 7.61 5.33
CA PHE A 180 13.08 8.98 5.80
C PHE A 180 13.42 9.89 4.63
N GLU A 181 12.58 10.88 4.38
CA GLU A 181 12.77 11.87 3.32
C GLU A 181 12.97 13.26 3.90
N GLU A 182 13.94 13.98 3.34
CA GLU A 182 14.14 15.40 3.54
C GLU A 182 13.79 16.14 2.25
N TRP A 183 12.88 17.10 2.34
CA TRP A 183 12.48 17.96 1.23
C TRP A 183 12.95 19.38 1.48
N ARG A 184 13.58 19.99 0.46
CA ARG A 184 13.70 21.44 0.34
C ARG A 184 12.60 21.92 -0.58
N LEU A 185 11.69 22.73 -0.06
CA LEU A 185 10.50 23.17 -0.79
C LEU A 185 10.06 24.61 -0.47
N SER A 186 9.21 25.17 -1.30
CA SER A 186 8.41 26.37 -0.99
C SER A 186 6.95 26.08 -1.27
N HIS A 187 6.03 26.66 -0.51
CA HIS A 187 4.59 26.53 -0.78
C HIS A 187 3.89 27.89 -0.79
N ARG A 188 2.67 27.95 -1.35
CA ARG A 188 1.86 29.18 -1.34
C ARG A 188 1.56 29.64 0.09
N THR A 189 1.66 30.95 0.30
CA THR A 189 1.19 31.60 1.54
C THR A 189 -0.27 32.02 1.42
N HIS A 190 -0.94 32.21 2.56
CA HIS A 190 -2.32 32.72 2.58
C HIS A 190 -2.45 34.18 2.12
N ALA A 191 -1.38 34.98 2.21
CA ALA A 191 -1.33 36.35 1.73
C ALA A 191 -0.93 36.47 0.25
N GLY A 192 -0.79 35.34 -0.46
CA GLY A 192 -0.24 35.29 -1.81
C GLY A 192 1.29 35.13 -1.83
N GLY A 193 1.85 34.92 -3.03
CA GLY A 193 3.26 34.57 -3.19
C GLY A 193 3.62 33.17 -2.67
N PHE A 194 4.91 32.93 -2.43
CA PHE A 194 5.47 31.69 -1.89
C PHE A 194 6.24 31.98 -0.60
N THR A 195 6.33 30.98 0.27
CA THR A 195 7.29 31.01 1.37
C THR A 195 8.72 31.10 0.84
N PRO A 196 9.70 31.54 1.65
CA PRO A 196 11.10 31.18 1.44
C PRO A 196 11.27 29.66 1.32
N GLU A 197 12.45 29.21 0.90
CA GLU A 197 12.78 27.79 0.94
C GLU A 197 12.74 27.26 2.38
N LEU A 198 12.07 26.13 2.56
CA LEU A 198 11.88 25.43 3.81
C LEU A 198 12.53 24.06 3.71
N ARG A 199 13.15 23.61 4.81
CA ARG A 199 13.57 22.23 5.01
C ARG A 199 12.50 21.50 5.84
N ARG A 200 12.01 20.38 5.33
CA ARG A 200 11.06 19.50 6.04
C ARG A 200 11.54 18.06 5.94
N GLU A 201 11.21 17.31 6.97
CA GLU A 201 11.58 15.91 7.12
C GLU A 201 10.31 15.12 7.36
N GLY A 202 10.21 13.93 6.76
CA GLY A 202 9.05 13.08 6.84
C GLY A 202 9.42 11.61 6.81
N PHE A 203 8.63 10.81 7.52
CA PHE A 203 8.74 9.36 7.55
C PHE A 203 7.74 8.77 6.56
N VAL A 204 8.29 8.09 5.55
CA VAL A 204 7.53 7.51 4.45
C VAL A 204 7.13 6.09 4.83
N MET A 205 5.83 5.92 4.99
CA MET A 205 5.13 4.70 5.37
C MET A 205 4.02 4.42 4.36
N GLY A 206 3.56 3.17 4.34
CA GLY A 206 2.33 2.80 3.66
C GLY A 206 1.09 3.21 4.44
N ASP A 207 -0.05 3.18 3.77
CA ASP A 207 -1.34 3.24 4.45
C ASP A 207 -1.64 1.92 5.19
N ALA A 208 -2.50 2.01 6.19
CA ALA A 208 -2.93 0.89 7.02
C ALA A 208 -4.44 0.92 7.25
N VAL A 209 -4.99 -0.23 7.61
CA VAL A 209 -6.36 -0.39 8.06
C VAL A 209 -6.41 -0.48 9.58
N VAL A 210 -7.51 -0.04 10.15
CA VAL A 210 -7.83 -0.24 11.56
C VAL A 210 -9.25 -0.77 11.65
N VAL A 211 -9.46 -1.84 12.38
CA VAL A 211 -10.77 -2.49 12.54
C VAL A 211 -11.10 -2.60 14.01
N LEU A 212 -12.25 -2.05 14.40
CA LEU A 212 -12.84 -2.31 15.71
C LEU A 212 -13.97 -3.32 15.56
N PRO A 213 -13.78 -4.60 15.94
CA PRO A 213 -14.86 -5.57 16.01
C PRO A 213 -15.89 -5.16 17.08
N TRP A 214 -17.17 -5.19 16.72
CA TRP A 214 -18.29 -4.91 17.61
C TRP A 214 -19.39 -5.95 17.43
N ASP A 215 -19.84 -6.48 18.57
CA ASP A 215 -21.04 -7.30 18.69
C ASP A 215 -22.19 -6.38 19.14
N PRO A 216 -23.12 -6.01 18.24
CA PRO A 216 -24.23 -5.14 18.57
C PRO A 216 -25.27 -5.80 19.50
N VAL A 217 -25.32 -7.14 19.54
CA VAL A 217 -26.26 -7.94 20.35
C VAL A 217 -25.83 -7.95 21.81
N ARG A 218 -24.55 -8.20 22.06
CA ARG A 218 -23.97 -8.22 23.43
C ARG A 218 -23.43 -6.86 23.88
N ASP A 219 -23.41 -5.88 22.99
CA ASP A 219 -22.85 -4.54 23.19
C ASP A 219 -21.41 -4.53 23.69
N ARG A 220 -20.55 -5.29 23.01
CA ARG A 220 -19.14 -5.40 23.36
C ARG A 220 -18.25 -5.34 22.14
N VAL A 221 -17.00 -5.00 22.38
CA VAL A 221 -15.95 -4.91 21.37
C VAL A 221 -14.84 -5.90 21.71
N LEU A 222 -14.09 -6.29 20.67
CA LEU A 222 -12.80 -6.94 20.85
C LEU A 222 -11.70 -5.93 20.54
N VAL A 223 -10.78 -5.77 21.48
CA VAL A 223 -9.55 -4.97 21.32
C VAL A 223 -8.36 -5.89 21.52
N ILE A 224 -7.21 -5.52 20.99
CA ILE A 224 -5.97 -6.30 21.11
C ILE A 224 -4.96 -5.57 21.97
N GLU A 225 -4.07 -6.32 22.62
CA GLU A 225 -2.94 -5.83 23.40
C GLU A 225 -1.65 -6.31 22.75
N GLN A 226 -0.74 -5.38 22.44
CA GLN A 226 0.55 -5.69 21.82
C GLN A 226 1.64 -4.72 22.29
N PHE A 227 2.88 -5.20 22.29
CA PHE A 227 4.07 -4.36 22.45
C PHE A 227 4.23 -3.38 21.27
N ARG A 228 4.46 -2.11 21.58
CA ARG A 228 4.80 -1.07 20.58
C ARG A 228 6.17 -0.46 20.84
N LEU A 229 7.02 -0.51 19.80
CA LEU A 229 8.39 0.01 19.86
C LEU A 229 8.44 1.52 20.10
N GLY A 230 7.55 2.30 19.48
CA GLY A 230 7.54 3.77 19.61
C GLY A 230 7.41 4.25 21.07
N PRO A 231 6.35 3.84 21.80
CA PRO A 231 6.23 4.06 23.24
C PRO A 231 7.45 3.57 24.04
N ALA A 232 7.99 2.39 23.74
CA ALA A 232 9.18 1.87 24.42
C ALA A 232 10.41 2.77 24.21
N MET A 233 10.65 3.23 22.98
CA MET A 233 11.73 4.17 22.64
C MET A 233 11.51 5.55 23.26
N ARG A 234 10.26 5.95 23.47
CA ARG A 234 9.89 7.16 24.22
C ARG A 234 10.07 6.98 25.73
N HIS A 235 10.43 5.78 26.20
CA HIS A 235 10.53 5.41 27.61
C HIS A 235 9.18 5.48 28.35
N ASP A 236 8.10 5.14 27.66
CA ASP A 236 6.80 4.97 28.29
C ASP A 236 6.86 3.82 29.32
N PRO A 237 6.31 3.99 30.53
CA PRO A 237 6.30 2.93 31.54
C PRO A 237 5.48 1.71 31.13
N GLN A 238 4.56 1.83 30.15
CA GLN A 238 3.74 0.73 29.67
C GLN A 238 3.67 0.72 28.14
N PRO A 239 4.64 0.08 27.46
CA PRO A 239 4.65 0.01 26.00
C PRO A 239 3.76 -1.11 25.42
N TRP A 240 3.07 -1.88 26.25
CA TRP A 240 1.98 -2.76 25.83
C TRP A 240 0.67 -1.98 25.84
N MET A 241 0.11 -1.76 24.66
CA MET A 241 -1.03 -0.87 24.47
C MET A 241 -2.27 -1.66 24.09
N LEU A 242 -3.44 -1.23 24.57
CA LEU A 242 -4.71 -1.63 23.99
C LEU A 242 -4.96 -0.88 22.69
N GLU A 243 -5.32 -1.62 21.64
CA GLU A 243 -5.50 -1.13 20.29
C GLU A 243 -6.70 -1.81 19.61
N ALA A 244 -7.16 -1.21 18.52
CA ALA A 244 -8.00 -1.92 17.56
C ALA A 244 -7.10 -2.82 16.68
N ILE A 245 -7.68 -3.82 16.02
CA ILE A 245 -6.99 -4.65 15.03
C ILE A 245 -6.45 -3.74 13.94
N ALA A 246 -5.20 -3.88 13.52
CA ALA A 246 -4.63 -2.99 12.53
C ALA A 246 -3.42 -3.56 11.82
N GLY A 247 -3.37 -3.35 10.52
CA GLY A 247 -2.18 -3.70 9.75
C GLY A 247 -2.12 -3.01 8.39
N ARG A 248 -1.01 -3.23 7.72
CA ARG A 248 -0.65 -2.51 6.49
C ARG A 248 -1.47 -3.04 5.32
N ILE A 249 -1.81 -2.15 4.40
CA ILE A 249 -2.44 -2.57 3.14
C ILE A 249 -1.35 -2.95 2.15
N ASP A 250 -1.33 -4.21 1.72
CA ASP A 250 -0.30 -4.70 0.81
C ASP A 250 -0.54 -4.28 -0.65
N ALA A 251 0.49 -4.40 -1.48
CA ALA A 251 0.45 -3.92 -2.86
C ALA A 251 -0.55 -4.74 -3.71
N GLY A 252 -1.56 -4.05 -4.25
CA GLY A 252 -2.65 -4.65 -5.01
C GLY A 252 -3.80 -5.21 -4.15
N GLU A 253 -3.80 -4.97 -2.84
CA GLU A 253 -4.89 -5.29 -1.92
C GLU A 253 -5.82 -4.08 -1.75
N THR A 254 -7.14 -4.31 -1.73
CA THR A 254 -8.12 -3.27 -1.37
C THR A 254 -8.12 -3.00 0.14
N VAL A 255 -8.63 -1.84 0.55
CA VAL A 255 -8.75 -1.49 1.98
C VAL A 255 -9.65 -2.49 2.74
N GLU A 256 -10.70 -2.99 2.11
CA GLU A 256 -11.61 -3.96 2.73
C GLU A 256 -11.03 -5.37 2.81
N GLU A 257 -10.23 -5.79 1.83
CA GLU A 257 -9.50 -7.07 1.86
C GLU A 257 -8.48 -7.07 3.00
N ALA A 258 -7.67 -6.01 3.12
CA ALA A 258 -6.72 -5.84 4.21
C ALA A 258 -7.43 -5.91 5.57
N ALA A 259 -8.51 -5.15 5.75
CA ALA A 259 -9.26 -5.13 7.00
C ALA A 259 -9.78 -6.51 7.42
N ARG A 260 -10.19 -7.34 6.45
CA ARG A 260 -10.68 -8.71 6.71
C ARG A 260 -9.54 -9.68 6.99
N ARG A 261 -8.42 -9.54 6.27
CA ARG A 261 -7.21 -10.33 6.49
C ARG A 261 -6.67 -10.10 7.89
N GLU A 262 -6.46 -8.84 8.28
CA GLU A 262 -5.96 -8.49 9.62
C GLU A 262 -6.89 -8.97 10.74
N ALA A 263 -8.21 -8.87 10.56
CA ALA A 263 -9.16 -9.39 11.55
C ALA A 263 -9.09 -10.91 11.73
N LEU A 264 -8.76 -11.65 10.66
CA LEU A 264 -8.53 -13.08 10.72
C LEU A 264 -7.17 -13.40 11.36
N GLU A 265 -6.11 -12.69 10.99
CA GLU A 265 -4.74 -12.94 11.46
C GLU A 265 -4.55 -12.59 12.94
N GLU A 266 -5.03 -11.42 13.38
CA GLU A 266 -4.79 -10.91 14.74
C GLU A 266 -5.82 -11.38 15.78
N ALA A 267 -6.97 -11.90 15.35
CA ALA A 267 -8.06 -12.25 16.28
C ALA A 267 -8.89 -13.49 15.89
N ASP A 268 -8.56 -14.18 14.79
CA ASP A 268 -9.36 -15.29 14.24
C ASP A 268 -10.84 -14.93 14.03
N LEU A 269 -11.10 -13.68 13.62
CA LEU A 269 -12.45 -13.15 13.47
C LEU A 269 -12.90 -13.07 12.01
N GLN A 270 -14.02 -13.73 11.73
CA GLN A 270 -14.77 -13.55 10.49
C GLN A 270 -15.74 -12.36 10.64
N LEU A 271 -15.47 -11.26 9.95
CA LEU A 271 -16.33 -10.07 9.97
C LEU A 271 -17.57 -10.29 9.10
N ILE A 272 -18.75 -10.18 9.70
CA ILE A 272 -20.05 -10.26 9.04
C ILE A 272 -20.23 -9.08 8.09
N ARG A 273 -19.90 -7.87 8.56
CA ARG A 273 -20.01 -6.64 7.81
C ARG A 273 -18.90 -5.68 8.19
N LEU A 274 -18.40 -4.94 7.20
CA LEU A 274 -17.40 -3.91 7.39
C LEU A 274 -18.04 -2.55 7.11
N ILE A 275 -17.94 -1.62 8.06
CA ILE A 275 -18.59 -0.30 7.97
C ILE A 275 -17.47 0.76 8.02
N PRO A 276 -17.30 1.59 6.98
CA PRO A 276 -16.33 2.68 7.01
C PRO A 276 -16.62 3.65 8.15
N ALA A 277 -15.60 3.97 8.93
CA ALA A 277 -15.65 4.95 10.00
C ALA A 277 -14.89 6.23 9.59
N ILE A 278 -14.05 6.78 10.47
CA ILE A 278 -13.28 8.00 10.19
C ILE A 278 -11.92 7.61 9.60
N HIS A 279 -11.59 8.05 8.40
CA HIS A 279 -10.23 7.89 7.85
C HIS A 279 -9.39 9.14 8.14
N HIS A 280 -8.12 8.97 8.51
CA HIS A 280 -7.29 10.11 8.93
C HIS A 280 -5.77 9.89 8.81
N TYR A 281 -5.03 11.00 8.80
CA TYR A 281 -3.59 11.00 9.07
C TYR A 281 -3.35 11.02 10.58
N PRO A 282 -2.57 10.08 11.15
CA PRO A 282 -2.32 10.03 12.59
C PRO A 282 -1.37 11.17 13.04
N SER A 283 -0.43 11.58 12.20
CA SER A 283 0.50 12.68 12.46
C SER A 283 0.93 13.38 11.17
N PRO A 284 0.06 14.23 10.56
CA PRO A 284 0.27 14.80 9.23
C PRO A 284 1.49 15.74 9.13
N GLY A 285 2.09 16.13 10.25
CA GLY A 285 3.31 16.92 10.27
C GLY A 285 4.59 16.12 10.03
N ALA A 286 4.55 14.78 10.14
CA ALA A 286 5.75 13.95 10.16
C ALA A 286 5.64 12.61 9.43
N VAL A 287 4.46 12.00 9.31
CA VAL A 287 4.32 10.67 8.69
C VAL A 287 3.38 10.71 7.49
N THR A 288 3.65 9.89 6.47
CA THR A 288 2.82 9.81 5.27
C THR A 288 1.65 8.84 5.40
N GLU A 289 1.66 7.97 6.42
CA GLU A 289 0.63 6.96 6.67
C GLU A 289 -0.77 7.57 6.74
N PHE A 290 -1.71 6.97 6.01
CA PHE A 290 -3.14 7.23 6.14
C PHE A 290 -3.84 6.00 6.70
N LEU A 291 -4.71 6.20 7.69
CA LEU A 291 -5.43 5.14 8.39
C LEU A 291 -6.86 5.02 7.88
N TYR A 292 -7.18 3.87 7.30
CA TYR A 292 -8.52 3.48 6.87
C TYR A 292 -9.23 2.72 7.98
N GLN A 293 -10.01 3.44 8.80
CA GLN A 293 -10.69 2.84 9.93
C GLN A 293 -12.08 2.29 9.59
N PHE A 294 -12.39 1.12 10.14
CA PHE A 294 -13.64 0.40 9.96
C PHE A 294 -14.18 -0.12 11.28
N LEU A 295 -15.51 -0.16 11.39
CA LEU A 295 -16.20 -0.96 12.37
C LEU A 295 -16.54 -2.32 11.74
N GLY A 296 -16.07 -3.40 12.36
CA GLY A 296 -16.38 -4.75 11.94
C GLY A 296 -17.54 -5.32 12.75
N ILE A 297 -18.68 -5.64 12.13
CA ILE A 297 -19.73 -6.39 12.81
C ILE A 297 -19.30 -7.86 12.93
N ALA A 298 -19.25 -8.39 14.15
CA ALA A 298 -18.84 -9.76 14.42
C ALA A 298 -19.66 -10.36 15.58
N ASP A 299 -19.78 -11.69 15.59
CA ASP A 299 -20.25 -12.40 16.79
C ASP A 299 -19.06 -12.55 17.74
N LEU A 300 -19.17 -11.99 18.93
CA LEU A 300 -18.11 -12.04 19.94
C LEU A 300 -18.65 -12.82 21.14
N PRO A 301 -18.62 -14.15 21.17
CA PRO A 301 -19.07 -14.95 22.32
C PRO A 301 -18.02 -14.96 23.45
N ASP A 302 -18.39 -15.47 24.63
CA ASP A 302 -17.44 -15.56 25.74
C ASP A 302 -16.28 -16.50 25.37
N GLY A 303 -15.05 -16.11 25.71
CA GLY A 303 -13.85 -16.90 25.43
C GLY A 303 -13.33 -16.81 23.99
N CYS A 304 -13.90 -15.98 23.11
CA CYS A 304 -13.35 -15.76 21.77
C CYS A 304 -12.07 -14.90 21.77
N ALA A 305 -11.81 -14.17 22.86
CA ALA A 305 -10.55 -13.47 23.05
C ALA A 305 -9.43 -14.49 23.35
N GLY A 306 -8.54 -14.69 22.38
CA GLY A 306 -7.39 -15.58 22.47
C GLY A 306 -6.05 -14.85 22.48
N ILE A 307 -4.98 -15.64 22.37
CA ILE A 307 -3.64 -15.15 22.01
C ILE A 307 -3.43 -15.54 20.56
N HIS A 308 -3.02 -14.57 19.75
CA HIS A 308 -2.89 -14.66 18.30
C HIS A 308 -1.56 -14.04 17.85
N GLY A 309 -1.28 -14.15 16.56
CA GLY A 309 -0.03 -13.76 15.92
C GLY A 309 0.39 -14.79 14.88
N LEU A 310 1.10 -14.36 13.84
CA LEU A 310 1.62 -15.25 12.81
C LEU A 310 2.90 -15.94 13.27
N ASP A 311 2.99 -17.26 13.05
CA ASP A 311 4.20 -18.10 13.21
C ASP A 311 5.29 -17.65 12.21
N GLY A 312 5.88 -16.48 12.42
CA GLY A 312 6.84 -15.85 11.52
C GLY A 312 7.13 -14.38 11.79
N GLU A 313 6.17 -13.64 12.36
CA GLU A 313 6.27 -12.18 12.52
C GLU A 313 6.71 -11.73 13.92
N ALA A 314 6.98 -12.67 14.83
CA ALA A 314 7.32 -12.41 16.23
C ALA A 314 6.28 -11.50 16.94
N GLU A 315 5.02 -11.60 16.51
CA GLU A 315 3.90 -10.87 17.10
C GLU A 315 3.29 -11.70 18.23
N ASP A 316 3.19 -11.10 19.41
CA ASP A 316 2.53 -11.64 20.61
C ASP A 316 1.33 -10.75 20.92
N ILE A 317 0.16 -11.16 20.43
CA ILE A 317 -1.08 -10.37 20.45
C ILE A 317 -2.07 -11.04 21.39
N ARG A 318 -2.63 -10.29 22.34
CA ARG A 318 -3.68 -10.76 23.23
C ARG A 318 -5.00 -10.04 22.97
N GLY A 319 -6.06 -10.78 22.67
CA GLY A 319 -7.41 -10.24 22.58
C GLY A 319 -8.04 -9.96 23.96
N HIS A 320 -8.89 -8.95 24.03
CA HIS A 320 -9.69 -8.58 25.20
C HIS A 320 -11.12 -8.24 24.79
N LEU A 321 -12.09 -8.80 25.50
CA LEU A 321 -13.51 -8.43 25.35
C LEU A 321 -13.88 -7.36 26.37
N LEU A 322 -14.33 -6.20 25.89
CA LEU A 322 -14.77 -5.09 26.72
C LEU A 322 -16.20 -4.69 26.37
N LYS A 323 -16.99 -4.29 27.38
CA LYS A 323 -18.25 -3.59 27.09
C LYS A 323 -17.92 -2.31 26.33
N ARG A 324 -18.72 -1.97 25.31
CA ARG A 324 -18.50 -0.73 24.54
C ARG A 324 -18.44 0.49 25.47
N SER A 325 -19.36 0.59 26.43
CA SER A 325 -19.39 1.68 27.40
C SER A 325 -18.16 1.76 28.31
N GLU A 326 -17.54 0.62 28.61
CA GLU A 326 -16.32 0.55 29.42
C GLU A 326 -15.13 1.09 28.64
N LEU A 327 -14.97 0.68 27.37
CA LEU A 327 -13.95 1.24 26.49
C LEU A 327 -14.11 2.77 26.37
N THR A 328 -15.34 3.27 26.15
CA THR A 328 -15.62 4.71 26.11
C THR A 328 -15.21 5.40 27.42
N ALA A 329 -15.54 4.81 28.57
CA ALA A 329 -15.15 5.36 29.87
C ALA A 329 -13.63 5.41 30.05
N MET A 330 -12.90 4.37 29.63
CA MET A 330 -11.42 4.34 29.66
C MET A 330 -10.82 5.44 28.78
N VAL A 331 -11.37 5.65 27.56
CA VAL A 331 -10.94 6.73 26.66
C VAL A 331 -11.14 8.10 27.32
N LEU A 332 -12.33 8.37 27.85
CA LEU A 332 -12.64 9.65 28.50
C LEU A 332 -11.83 9.89 29.78
N ALA A 333 -11.42 8.82 30.46
CA ALA A 333 -10.53 8.88 31.62
C ALA A 333 -9.04 9.03 31.25
N GLY A 334 -8.69 9.05 29.96
CA GLY A 334 -7.30 9.13 29.49
C GLY A 334 -6.49 7.85 29.68
N GLN A 335 -7.16 6.70 29.84
CA GLN A 335 -6.54 5.39 30.03
C GLN A 335 -6.25 4.66 28.71
N ILE A 336 -6.84 5.13 27.61
CA ILE A 336 -6.51 4.70 26.25
C ILE A 336 -5.70 5.81 25.58
N THR A 337 -4.45 5.50 25.24
CA THR A 337 -3.52 6.44 24.60
C THR A 337 -3.20 6.08 23.15
N ASN A 338 -3.77 4.99 22.63
CA ASN A 338 -3.78 4.68 21.20
C ASN A 338 -4.85 5.54 20.50
N GLY A 339 -4.41 6.45 19.64
CA GLY A 339 -5.28 7.43 18.96
C GLY A 339 -6.39 6.79 18.10
N PRO A 340 -6.07 5.85 17.20
CA PRO A 340 -7.08 5.15 16.40
C PRO A 340 -8.15 4.45 17.24
N LEU A 341 -7.76 3.69 18.28
CA LEU A 341 -8.72 3.04 19.18
C LEU A 341 -9.62 4.05 19.89
N ALA A 342 -9.04 5.13 20.44
CA ALA A 342 -9.81 6.18 21.10
C ALA A 342 -10.81 6.84 20.14
N MET A 343 -10.39 7.13 18.90
CA MET A 343 -11.25 7.70 17.87
C MET A 343 -12.40 6.76 17.51
N MET A 344 -12.11 5.48 17.30
CA MET A 344 -13.11 4.47 16.97
C MET A 344 -14.11 4.24 18.09
N ALA A 345 -13.66 4.22 19.35
CA ALA A 345 -14.54 4.12 20.51
C ALA A 345 -15.54 5.28 20.59
N LEU A 346 -15.05 6.52 20.47
CA LEU A 346 -15.89 7.72 20.52
C LEU A 346 -16.83 7.82 19.32
N TRP A 347 -16.35 7.45 18.13
CA TRP A 347 -17.20 7.39 16.93
C TRP A 347 -18.31 6.35 17.10
N LEU A 348 -17.97 5.13 17.55
CA LEU A 348 -18.94 4.07 17.79
C LEU A 348 -19.97 4.48 18.85
N GLU A 349 -19.55 5.13 19.93
CA GLU A 349 -20.48 5.67 20.94
C GLU A 349 -21.55 6.58 20.31
N GLY A 350 -21.14 7.46 19.39
CA GLY A 350 -22.04 8.35 18.67
C GLY A 350 -22.90 7.70 17.59
N GLN A 351 -22.53 6.49 17.11
CA GLN A 351 -23.21 5.82 16.00
C GLN A 351 -24.01 4.57 16.42
N ALA A 352 -23.75 4.01 17.60
CA ALA A 352 -24.24 2.68 18.00
C ALA A 352 -25.78 2.54 17.91
N GLU A 353 -26.53 3.54 18.36
CA GLU A 353 -28.00 3.51 18.31
C GLU A 353 -28.53 3.51 16.87
N SER A 354 -27.97 4.36 16.02
CA SER A 354 -28.31 4.44 14.59
C SER A 354 -28.02 3.12 13.87
N LEU A 355 -26.84 2.54 14.14
CA LEU A 355 -26.41 1.26 13.56
C LEU A 355 -27.29 0.09 14.01
N ARG A 356 -27.76 0.07 15.26
CA ARG A 356 -28.73 -0.92 15.74
C ARG A 356 -30.10 -0.74 15.08
N ALA A 357 -30.56 0.49 14.97
CA ALA A 357 -31.87 0.81 14.39
C ALA A 357 -31.95 0.44 12.91
N ALA A 358 -30.83 0.57 12.19
CA ALA A 358 -30.70 0.14 10.79
C ALA A 358 -30.83 -1.38 10.59
N GLY A 359 -30.64 -2.19 11.64
CA GLY A 359 -30.56 -3.64 11.54
C GLY A 359 -29.39 -4.11 10.65
N PRO A 360 -29.29 -5.41 10.36
CA PRO A 360 -28.20 -5.97 9.55
C PRO A 360 -28.21 -5.54 8.06
N GLY A 361 -29.18 -4.74 7.62
CA GLY A 361 -29.34 -4.34 6.22
C GLY A 361 -28.81 -2.95 5.90
N PHE A 362 -27.56 -2.84 5.49
CA PHE A 362 -27.23 -1.98 4.34
C PHE A 362 -26.26 -2.73 3.45
N SER A 363 -26.74 -3.00 2.24
CA SER A 363 -26.03 -3.53 1.08
C SER A 363 -24.99 -2.56 0.56
#